data_AF-A0A3N7GVI8-F1
#
_entry.id   AF-A0A3N7GVI8-F1
#
_cell.length_a   1.000
_cell.length_b   1.000
_cell.length_c   1.000
_cell.angle_alpha   90.00
_cell.angle_beta   90.00
_cell.angle_gamma   90.00
#
_symmetry.space_group_name_H-M   'P 1'
#
loop_
_entity.id
_entity.type
_entity.pdbx_description
1 polymer ?
#
loop_
_entity_poly.entity_id
_entity_poly.type
_entity_poly.pdbx_seq_one_letter_code
_entity_poly.pdbx_strand_id
1 'polypeptide(L)' 'TGYTARAVTDNQGNYVLFLPTGSYEVSIVENRMPQHVYVETPIQHIAVEANAINTGPTFVLKVEEKQVEIKRFSSP' A
#
# COMPACT_ATOMS: atom_id res chain seq x y z
N THR A 1 24.66 4.01 -7.43
CA THR A 1 24.36 3.33 -6.16
C THR A 1 22.95 3.71 -5.77
N GLY A 2 22.06 2.74 -5.54
CA GLY A 2 20.69 3.04 -5.08
C GLY A 2 20.63 3.19 -3.56
N TYR A 3 19.66 3.96 -3.07
CA TYR A 3 19.34 4.03 -1.64
C TYR A 3 18.00 3.31 -1.40
N THR A 4 17.93 2.50 -0.35
CA THR A 4 16.72 1.79 0.03
C THR A 4 16.55 1.89 1.53
N ALA A 5 15.33 2.23 1.96
CA ALA A 5 14.93 2.23 3.37
C ALA A 5 13.61 1.48 3.51
N ARG A 6 13.32 1.00 4.73
CA ARG A 6 12.08 0.30 5.06
C ARG A 6 11.52 0.87 6.36
N ALA A 7 10.19 0.97 6.43
CA ALA A 7 9.45 1.32 7.62
C ALA A 7 8.33 0.29 7.82
N VAL A 8 7.86 0.17 9.06
CA VAL A 8 6.66 -0.59 9.41
C VAL A 8 5.57 0.43 9.72
N THR A 9 4.37 0.20 9.21
CA THR A 9 3.22 1.06 9.51
C THR A 9 2.77 0.89 10.96
N ASP A 10 2.27 1.96 11.56
CA ASP A 10 1.57 1.87 12.85
C ASP A 10 0.18 1.22 12.69
N ASN A 11 -0.59 1.18 13.78
CA ASN A 11 -1.95 0.63 13.80
C ASN A 11 -2.98 1.45 13.01
N GLN A 12 -2.63 2.66 12.59
CA GLN A 12 -3.45 3.56 11.78
C GLN A 12 -2.98 3.62 10.32
N GLY A 13 -1.92 2.90 9.96
CA GLY A 13 -1.36 2.89 8.61
C GLY A 13 -0.34 4.02 8.35
N ASN A 14 0.06 4.78 9.37
CA ASN A 14 1.06 5.83 9.21
C ASN A 14 2.48 5.24 9.18
N TYR A 15 3.39 5.89 8.44
CA TYR A 15 4.80 5.53 8.37
C TYR A 15 5.68 6.78 8.26
N VAL A 16 6.95 6.64 8.65
CA VAL A 16 7.97 7.68 8.51
C VAL A 16 9.24 7.05 7.96
N LEU A 17 9.87 7.70 6.98
CA LEU A 17 11.13 7.30 6.38
C LEU A 17 12.09 8.49 6.32
N PHE A 18 13.37 8.23 6.60
CA PHE A 18 14.45 9.19 6.40
C PHE A 18 15.18 8.84 5.10
N LEU A 19 15.01 9.68 4.08
CA LEU A 19 15.52 9.50 2.73
C LEU A 19 16.39 10.70 2.34
N PRO A 20 17.53 10.49 1.67
CA PRO A 20 18.23 11.56 0.96
C PRO A 20 17.35 12.20 -0.12
N THR A 21 17.67 13.42 -0.52
CA THR A 21 17.02 14.08 -1.67
C THR A 21 17.15 13.22 -2.93
N GLY A 22 16.05 13.06 -3.67
CA GLY A 22 16.03 12.27 -4.90
C GLY A 22 14.63 11.74 -5.25
N SER A 23 14.56 11.01 -6.35
CA SER A 23 13.33 10.34 -6.81
C SER A 23 13.31 8.89 -6.35
N TYR A 24 12.20 8.46 -5.79
CA TYR A 24 12.04 7.13 -5.21
C TYR A 24 10.78 6.44 -5.72
N GLU A 25 10.86 5.12 -5.73
CA GLU A 25 9.72 4.24 -5.78
C GLU A 25 9.38 3.78 -4.35
N VAL A 26 8.11 3.88 -3.98
CA VAL A 26 7.58 3.43 -2.69
C VAL A 26 6.60 2.30 -2.95
N SER A 27 6.84 1.16 -2.32
CA SER A 27 6.02 -0.04 -2.49
C SER A 27 5.66 -0.68 -1.15
N ILE A 28 4.47 -1.28 -1.08
CA ILE A 28 4.07 -2.12 0.05
C ILE A 28 4.61 -3.54 -0.14
N VAL A 29 5.08 -4.15 0.95
CA VAL A 29 5.48 -5.56 0.93
C VAL A 29 4.22 -6.43 1.06
N GLU A 30 3.68 -6.86 -0.09
CA GLU A 30 2.39 -7.57 -0.16
C GLU A 30 2.32 -8.85 0.69
N ASN A 31 3.43 -9.58 0.82
CA ASN A 31 3.46 -10.80 1.63
C ASN A 31 3.30 -10.57 3.16
N ARG A 32 3.19 -9.31 3.58
CA ARG A 32 2.87 -8.91 4.97
C ARG A 32 1.43 -8.44 5.13
N MET A 33 0.64 -8.42 4.07
CA MET A 33 -0.78 -8.06 4.15
C MET A 33 -1.60 -9.18 4.78
N PRO A 34 -2.71 -8.85 5.45
CA PRO A 34 -3.71 -9.84 5.85
C PRO A 34 -4.22 -10.64 4.63
N GLN A 35 -4.70 -11.86 4.88
CA GLN A 35 -5.36 -12.63 3.82
C GLN A 35 -6.53 -11.84 3.23
N HIS A 36 -6.72 -11.97 1.91
CA HIS A 36 -7.79 -11.29 1.17
C HIS A 36 -7.68 -9.76 1.18
N VAL A 37 -6.52 -9.19 1.49
CA VAL A 37 -6.27 -7.74 1.37
C VAL A 37 -5.23 -7.52 0.29
N TYR A 38 -5.54 -6.64 -0.66
CA TYR A 38 -4.63 -6.22 -1.72
C TYR A 38 -4.53 -4.70 -1.81
N VAL A 39 -3.48 -4.22 -2.47
CA VAL A 39 -3.25 -2.80 -2.73
C VAL A 39 -3.66 -2.51 -4.17
N GLU A 40 -4.47 -1.48 -4.39
CA GLU A 40 -4.90 -1.12 -5.75
C GLU A 40 -3.73 -0.66 -6.63
N THR A 41 -2.84 0.16 -6.06
CA THR A 41 -1.64 0.68 -6.72
C THR A 41 -0.42 0.38 -5.85
N PRO A 42 0.26 -0.76 -6.06
CA PRO A 42 1.30 -1.25 -5.14
C PRO A 42 2.60 -0.45 -5.20
N ILE A 43 2.82 0.27 -6.30
CA ILE A 43 4.02 1.09 -6.56
C ILE A 43 3.58 2.54 -6.78
N GLN A 44 4.17 3.45 -6.01
CA GLN A 44 3.97 4.89 -6.16
C GLN A 44 5.30 5.62 -6.22
N HIS A 45 5.36 6.74 -6.93
CA HIS A 45 6.57 7.54 -7.08
C HIS A 45 6.49 8.81 -6.23
N ILE A 46 7.63 9.21 -5.67
CA ILE A 46 7.77 10.45 -4.92
C ILE A 46 9.14 11.10 -5.20
N ALA A 47 9.15 12.43 -5.24
CA ALA A 47 10.36 13.23 -5.18
C ALA A 47 10.54 13.74 -3.75
N VAL A 48 11.69 13.45 -3.15
CA VAL A 48 12.07 13.94 -1.81
C VAL A 48 12.96 15.16 -1.98
N GLU A 49 12.49 16.30 -1.49
CA GLU A 49 13.22 17.56 -1.50
C GLU A 49 13.88 17.85 -0.14
N ALA A 50 15.05 18.49 -0.16
CA ALA A 50 15.74 18.90 1.07
C ALA A 50 14.98 20.02 1.79
N ASN A 51 15.07 20.06 3.12
CA ASN A 51 14.47 21.10 3.97
C ASN A 51 12.95 21.26 3.81
N ALA A 52 12.25 20.23 3.32
CA ALA A 52 10.81 20.20 3.17
C ALA A 52 10.21 19.00 3.92
N ILE A 53 8.96 19.14 4.36
CA ILE A 53 8.15 18.00 4.80
C ILE A 53 7.58 17.35 3.54
N ASN A 54 8.12 16.19 3.19
CA ASN A 54 7.67 15.43 2.02
C ASN A 54 6.54 14.49 2.47
N THR A 55 5.30 14.78 2.07
CA THR A 55 4.16 13.90 2.34
C THR A 55 4.27 12.63 1.48
N GLY A 56 4.32 11.47 2.14
CA GLY A 56 4.39 10.18 1.47
C GLY A 56 3.10 9.83 0.70
N PRO A 57 3.18 8.89 -0.26
CA PRO A 57 1.99 8.38 -0.95
C PRO A 57 1.00 7.69 0.01
N THR A 58 -0.29 7.86 -0.29
CA THR A 58 -1.39 7.14 0.37
C THR A 58 -1.71 5.89 -0.44
N PHE A 59 -1.72 4.73 0.22
CA PHE A 59 -2.09 3.45 -0.40
C PHE A 59 -3.52 3.09 -0.05
N VAL A 60 -4.32 2.76 -1.07
CA VAL A 60 -5.69 2.26 -0.88
C VAL A 60 -5.64 0.74 -0.77
N LEU A 61 -6.02 0.23 0.40
CA LEU A 61 -6.19 -1.19 0.66
C LEU A 61 -7.62 -1.60 0.31
N LYS A 62 -7.77 -2.70 -0.41
CA LYS A 62 -9.06 -3.32 -0.76
C LYS A 62 -9.14 -4.72 -0.21
N VAL A 63 -10.35 -5.14 0.16
CA VAL A 63 -10.65 -6.50 0.57
C VAL A 63 -11.20 -7.26 -0.64
N GLU A 64 -10.71 -8.46 -0.89
CA GLU A 64 -11.30 -9.37 -1.88
C GLU A 64 -12.69 -9.77 -1.40
N GLU A 65 -13.71 -9.30 -2.11
CA GLU A 65 -15.09 -9.69 -1.82
C GLU A 65 -15.38 -11.08 -2.39
N LYS A 66 -15.96 -11.95 -1.56
CA LYS A 66 -16.45 -13.24 -2.03
C LYS A 66 -17.69 -13.03 -2.90
N GLN A 67 -17.56 -13.25 -4.20
CA GLN A 67 -18.71 -13.37 -5.10
C GLN A 67 -19.50 -14.64 -4.71
N VAL A 68 -20.60 -14.47 -3.97
CA VAL A 68 -21.49 -15.60 -3.63
C VAL A 68 -22.62 -15.64 -4.66
N GLU A 69 -22.51 -16.53 -5.64
CA GLU A 69 -23.59 -16.80 -6.59
C GLU A 69 -24.71 -17.59 -5.88
N ILE A 70 -25.80 -16.91 -5.50
CA ILE A 70 -26.96 -17.59 -4.90
C ILE A 70 -27.82 -18.18 -6.02
N LYS A 71 -27.66 -19.48 -6.28
CA LYS A 71 -28.61 -20.24 -7.12
C LYS A 71 -29.89 -20.49 -6.33
N ARG A 72 -30.95 -19.75 -6.65
CA ARG A 72 -32.30 -20.00 -6.12
C ARG A 72 -32.94 -21.13 -6.92
N PHE A 73 -33.08 -22.30 -6.30
CA PHE A 73 -33.91 -23.38 -6.82
C PHE A 73 -35.32 -23.19 -6.27
N SER A 74 -36.27 -22.82 -7.13
CA SER A 74 -37.71 -22.89 -6.80
C SER A 74 -38.25 -24.25 -7.21
N SER A 75 -38.93 -24.95 -6.30
CA SER A 75 -39.67 -26.18 -6.61
C SER A 75 -41.08 -25.86 -7.15
N PRO A 76 -41.64 -26.74 -7.99
CA PRO A 76 -42.90 -26.53 -8.72
C PRO A 76 -44.16 -26.50 -7.83
#